data_AF-A0A2I0R1S3-F1
#
_entry.id   AF-A0A2I0R1S3-F1
#
_cell.length_a   1.000
_cell.length_b   1.000
_cell.length_c   1.000
_cell.angle_alpha   90.00
_cell.angle_beta   90.00
_cell.angle_gamma   90.00
#
_symmetry.space_group_name_H-M   'P 1'
#
loop_
_entity.id
_entity.type
_entity.pdbx_description
1 polymer ?
#
loop_
_entity_poly.entity_id
_entity_poly.type
_entity_poly.pdbx_seq_one_letter_code
_entity_poly.pdbx_strand_id
1 'polypeptide(L)'
;MSTTEEKLKAPKEPLFSKKNKRLITDPLSDNNPITIQVLGICSALAITVQVEQAFWMSISVIFVMVFGNLIVSLLRNLIPSRVRIIVQLVIVASLVIIVNESLQAFVPDVSEKLSVFVGLIITNCIIMGRFEAFAMSNKPFPSILDAVGNAIGYAWILVLVALVREVLGSGKIWGANIFGNNLPGEESGLYALGYVNNNLMILPPMALIVVGVIIWVQRSMNKELVEEN
;
A
#
# COMPACT_ATOMS: atom_id res chain seq x y z
N MET A 1 -15.08 -5.42 55.99
CA MET A 1 -15.05 -3.97 55.75
C MET A 1 -14.43 -3.76 54.37
N SER A 2 -15.26 -3.82 53.33
CA SER A 2 -14.87 -3.69 51.93
C SER A 2 -14.97 -2.23 51.50
N THR A 3 -13.84 -1.58 51.25
CA THR A 3 -13.80 -0.25 50.62
C THR A 3 -12.91 -0.30 49.40
N THR A 4 -13.56 -0.66 48.29
CA THR A 4 -13.46 0.01 46.98
C THR A 4 -12.08 0.57 46.61
N GLU A 5 -11.29 -0.25 45.89
CA GLU A 5 -10.21 0.25 45.06
C GLU A 5 -10.80 1.12 43.94
N GLU A 6 -10.60 2.41 44.06
CA GLU A 6 -10.94 3.40 43.06
C GLU A 6 -10.05 3.16 41.82
N LYS A 7 -10.62 2.54 40.77
CA LYS A 7 -9.98 2.38 39.47
C LYS A 7 -9.65 3.76 38.90
N LEU A 8 -8.42 4.23 39.13
CA LEU A 8 -7.81 5.37 38.45
C LEU A 8 -7.95 5.20 36.93
N LYS A 9 -8.89 5.93 36.34
CA LYS A 9 -9.05 6.03 34.89
C LYS A 9 -7.75 6.59 34.32
N ALA A 10 -7.04 5.78 33.55
CA ALA A 10 -5.86 6.19 32.80
C ALA A 10 -6.17 7.49 32.01
N PRO A 11 -5.25 8.47 32.01
CA PRO A 11 -5.49 9.77 31.39
C PRO A 11 -5.83 9.58 29.91
N LYS A 12 -6.93 10.20 29.47
CA LYS A 12 -7.30 10.24 28.05
C LYS A 12 -6.25 11.07 27.32
N GLU A 13 -5.32 10.40 26.65
CA GLU A 13 -4.32 11.06 25.82
C GLU A 13 -5.02 11.90 24.73
N PRO A 14 -4.54 13.11 24.43
CA PRO A 14 -5.13 13.95 23.39
C PRO A 14 -5.01 13.28 22.01
N LEU A 15 -6.05 13.45 21.20
CA LEU A 15 -6.23 12.80 19.88
C LEU A 15 -5.00 12.95 18.95
N PHE A 16 -4.25 14.06 19.08
CA PHE A 16 -3.05 14.40 18.29
C PHE A 16 -1.78 14.54 19.15
N SER A 17 -1.53 13.59 20.07
CA SER A 17 -0.23 13.48 20.73
C SER A 17 0.91 13.29 19.71
N LYS A 18 2.14 13.76 20.01
CA LYS A 18 3.34 13.60 19.15
C LYS A 18 3.55 12.15 18.70
N LYS A 19 3.17 11.18 19.54
CA LYS A 19 3.22 9.75 19.24
C LYS A 19 2.23 9.32 18.15
N ASN A 20 1.01 9.86 18.15
CA ASN A 20 -0.01 9.56 17.14
C ASN A 20 0.33 10.19 15.79
N LYS A 21 0.95 11.38 15.80
CA LYS A 21 1.42 12.02 14.57
C LYS A 21 2.53 11.21 13.90
N ARG A 22 3.46 10.67 14.69
CA ARG A 22 4.52 9.76 14.24
C ARG A 22 3.99 8.50 13.55
N LEU A 23 2.90 7.90 14.04
CA LEU A 23 2.28 6.74 13.39
C LEU A 23 1.81 7.02 11.95
N ILE A 24 1.47 8.27 11.65
CA ILE A 24 1.07 8.68 10.30
C ILE A 24 2.30 9.15 9.51
N THR A 25 3.19 9.95 10.09
CA THR A 25 4.28 10.60 9.35
C THR A 25 5.48 9.69 9.10
N ASP A 26 5.80 8.80 10.03
CA ASP A 26 7.01 7.97 9.94
C ASP A 26 6.95 6.99 8.75
N PRO A 27 5.81 6.31 8.45
CA PRO A 27 5.70 5.46 7.27
C PRO A 27 5.77 6.21 5.93
N LEU A 28 5.61 7.54 5.91
CA LEU A 28 5.74 8.34 4.70
C LEU A 28 7.19 8.73 4.39
N SER A 29 8.09 8.75 5.38
CA SER A 29 9.48 9.18 5.22
C SER A 29 10.47 8.09 5.65
N ASP A 30 10.61 7.87 6.96
CA ASP A 30 11.79 7.19 7.53
C ASP A 30 11.54 5.73 7.88
N ASN A 31 10.30 5.25 7.74
CA ASN A 31 9.97 3.85 7.97
C ASN A 31 8.94 3.34 6.97
N ASN A 32 9.16 3.66 5.68
CA ASN A 32 8.25 3.28 4.62
C ASN A 32 8.19 1.75 4.44
N PRO A 33 6.97 1.19 4.27
CA PRO A 33 6.77 -0.25 4.20
C PRO A 33 7.46 -0.92 3.01
N ILE A 34 7.54 -0.25 1.85
CA ILE A 34 8.15 -0.84 0.65
C ILE A 34 9.67 -0.66 0.67
N THR A 35 10.15 0.56 0.94
CA THR A 35 11.57 0.88 0.74
C THR A 35 12.48 0.43 1.89
N ILE A 36 11.95 0.37 3.11
CA ILE A 36 12.72 0.04 4.31
C ILE A 36 12.28 -1.29 4.91
N GLN A 37 10.97 -1.53 5.03
CA GLN A 37 10.48 -2.78 5.63
C GLN A 37 10.42 -3.94 4.62
N VAL A 38 10.54 -3.68 3.32
CA VAL A 38 10.51 -4.71 2.25
C VAL A 38 9.16 -5.46 2.23
N LEU A 39 8.07 -4.80 2.66
CA LEU A 39 6.70 -5.33 2.66
C LEU A 39 5.95 -4.86 1.40
N GLY A 40 5.23 -5.77 0.74
CA GLY A 40 4.33 -5.42 -0.37
C GLY A 40 5.00 -5.31 -1.74
N ILE A 41 6.24 -5.79 -1.89
CA ILE A 41 7.00 -5.75 -3.17
C ILE A 41 6.30 -6.53 -4.28
N CYS A 42 5.59 -7.62 -3.97
CA CYS A 42 4.85 -8.41 -4.94
C CYS A 42 3.83 -7.55 -5.73
N SER A 43 3.15 -6.63 -5.05
CA SER A 43 2.21 -5.71 -5.68
C SER A 43 2.94 -4.69 -6.56
N ALA A 44 4.09 -4.17 -6.09
CA ALA A 44 4.92 -3.26 -6.86
C ALA A 44 5.40 -3.89 -8.17
N LEU A 45 5.67 -5.20 -8.17
CA LEU A 45 6.08 -5.93 -9.38
C LEU A 45 4.91 -6.16 -10.35
N ALA A 46 3.77 -6.61 -9.82
CA ALA A 46 2.66 -7.14 -10.62
C ALA A 46 1.73 -6.06 -11.21
N ILE A 47 1.38 -5.02 -10.44
CA ILE A 47 0.26 -4.12 -10.81
C ILE A 47 0.68 -2.72 -11.27
N THR A 48 1.96 -2.36 -11.14
CA THR A 48 2.44 -1.00 -11.46
C THR A 48 2.74 -0.80 -12.95
N VAL A 49 2.12 -1.58 -13.84
CA VAL A 49 2.21 -1.32 -15.28
C VAL A 49 1.33 -0.14 -15.69
N GLN A 50 0.18 0.02 -15.01
CA GLN A 50 -0.79 1.09 -15.26
C GLN A 50 -1.06 1.83 -13.96
N VAL A 51 -1.02 3.17 -14.01
CA VAL A 51 -1.31 4.03 -12.85
C VAL A 51 -2.75 3.84 -12.38
N GLU A 52 -3.70 3.66 -13.30
CA GLU A 52 -5.11 3.39 -12.96
C GLU A 52 -5.25 2.16 -12.05
N GLN A 53 -4.58 1.04 -12.40
CA GLN A 53 -4.64 -0.20 -11.62
C GLN A 53 -3.96 -0.04 -10.25
N ALA A 54 -2.78 0.59 -10.22
CA ALA A 54 -2.06 0.86 -8.98
C ALA A 54 -2.85 1.77 -8.02
N PHE A 55 -3.59 2.74 -8.56
CA PHE A 55 -4.44 3.63 -7.76
C PHE A 55 -5.60 2.88 -7.10
N TRP A 56 -6.37 2.12 -7.88
CA TRP A 56 -7.52 1.37 -7.34
C TRP A 56 -7.09 0.29 -6.35
N MET A 57 -5.96 -0.37 -6.60
CA MET A 57 -5.37 -1.31 -5.63
C MET A 57 -4.97 -0.60 -4.34
N SER A 58 -4.35 0.58 -4.44
CA SER A 58 -3.92 1.35 -3.27
C SER A 58 -5.11 1.74 -2.38
N ILE A 59 -6.20 2.22 -2.98
CA ILE A 59 -7.44 2.54 -2.25
C ILE A 59 -8.01 1.29 -1.57
N SER A 60 -8.02 0.17 -2.28
CA SER A 60 -8.51 -1.11 -1.76
C SER A 60 -7.69 -1.58 -0.56
N VAL A 61 -6.36 -1.50 -0.64
CA VAL A 61 -5.45 -1.84 0.46
C VAL A 61 -5.63 -0.90 1.64
N ILE A 62 -5.78 0.41 1.42
CA ILE A 62 -6.06 1.37 2.50
C ILE A 62 -7.33 0.97 3.26
N PHE A 63 -8.41 0.69 2.54
CA PHE A 63 -9.67 0.24 3.15
C PHE A 63 -9.46 -1.03 3.97
N VAL A 64 -8.93 -2.09 3.36
CA VAL A 64 -8.75 -3.39 4.01
C VAL A 64 -7.83 -3.28 5.23
N MET A 65 -6.76 -2.49 5.14
CA MET A 65 -5.80 -2.37 6.22
C MET A 65 -6.36 -1.56 7.39
N VAL A 66 -7.14 -0.50 7.15
CA VAL A 66 -7.78 0.28 8.21
C VAL A 66 -8.82 -0.53 8.97
N PHE A 67 -9.78 -1.13 8.25
CA PHE A 67 -10.84 -1.91 8.89
C PHE A 67 -10.30 -3.21 9.48
N GLY A 68 -9.33 -3.84 8.83
CA GLY A 68 -8.70 -5.04 9.33
C GLY A 68 -7.88 -4.80 10.60
N ASN A 69 -7.08 -3.74 10.68
CA ASN A 69 -6.35 -3.40 11.92
C ASN A 69 -7.32 -3.06 13.07
N LEU A 70 -8.43 -2.39 12.77
CA LEU A 70 -9.50 -2.13 13.74
C LEU A 70 -10.10 -3.44 14.28
N ILE A 71 -10.53 -4.34 13.39
CA ILE A 71 -11.17 -5.61 13.76
C ILE A 71 -10.18 -6.49 14.53
N VAL A 72 -8.95 -6.66 14.04
CA VAL A 72 -7.92 -7.47 14.70
C VAL A 72 -7.58 -6.91 16.09
N SER A 73 -7.45 -5.60 16.23
CA SER A 73 -7.19 -4.96 17.53
C SER A 73 -8.35 -5.16 18.53
N LEU A 74 -9.60 -5.16 18.05
CA LEU A 74 -10.76 -5.47 18.90
C LEU A 74 -10.79 -6.94 19.31
N LEU A 75 -10.44 -7.85 18.40
CA LEU A 75 -10.49 -9.29 18.62
C LEU A 75 -9.21 -9.87 19.26
N ARG A 76 -8.15 -9.08 19.44
CA ARG A 76 -6.82 -9.53 19.88
C ARG A 76 -6.82 -10.40 21.15
N ASN A 77 -7.74 -10.17 22.08
CA ASN A 77 -7.85 -10.93 23.33
C ASN A 77 -8.61 -12.26 23.17
N LEU A 78 -9.39 -12.40 22.10
CA LEU A 78 -10.15 -13.60 21.78
C LEU A 78 -9.35 -14.54 20.87
N ILE A 79 -8.37 -14.02 20.12
CA ILE A 79 -7.60 -14.78 19.14
C ILE A 79 -6.51 -15.61 19.84
N PRO A 80 -6.58 -16.95 19.84
CA PRO A 80 -5.53 -17.79 20.40
C PRO A 80 -4.28 -17.75 19.53
N SER A 81 -3.09 -17.71 20.16
CA SER A 81 -1.81 -17.59 19.44
C SER A 81 -1.57 -18.69 18.39
N ARG A 82 -2.10 -19.90 18.59
CA ARG A 82 -1.90 -21.03 17.66
C ARG A 82 -2.61 -20.85 16.31
N VAL A 83 -3.74 -20.16 16.27
CA VAL A 83 -4.58 -20.02 15.07
C VAL A 83 -4.68 -18.57 14.58
N ARG A 84 -3.82 -17.70 15.10
CA ARG A 84 -3.85 -16.25 14.87
C ARG A 84 -3.81 -15.87 13.40
N ILE A 85 -2.86 -16.43 12.65
CA ILE A 85 -2.69 -16.16 11.22
C ILE A 85 -3.93 -16.56 10.43
N ILE A 86 -4.54 -17.70 10.77
CA ILE A 86 -5.75 -18.19 10.10
C ILE A 86 -6.90 -17.20 10.33
N VAL A 87 -7.10 -16.74 11.57
CA VAL A 87 -8.16 -15.75 11.88
C VAL A 87 -7.93 -14.43 11.16
N GLN A 88 -6.69 -13.92 11.15
CA GLN A 88 -6.33 -12.70 10.43
C GLN A 88 -6.60 -12.81 8.92
N LEU A 89 -6.21 -13.92 8.29
CA LEU A 89 -6.46 -14.16 6.86
C LEU A 89 -7.96 -14.24 6.53
N VAL A 90 -8.78 -14.83 7.40
CA VAL A 90 -10.24 -14.84 7.22
C VAL A 90 -10.83 -13.43 7.29
N ILE A 91 -10.34 -12.60 8.23
CA ILE A 91 -10.75 -11.19 8.31
C ILE A 91 -10.39 -10.45 7.02
N VAL A 92 -9.15 -10.61 6.52
CA VAL A 92 -8.72 -9.99 5.25
C VAL A 92 -9.58 -10.47 4.09
N ALA A 93 -9.77 -11.79 3.93
CA ALA A 93 -10.54 -12.36 2.84
C ALA A 93 -11.98 -11.81 2.81
N SER A 94 -12.63 -11.72 3.98
CA SER A 94 -13.99 -11.15 4.06
C SER A 94 -14.04 -9.67 3.67
N LEU A 95 -13.07 -8.86 4.11
CA LEU A 95 -12.98 -7.44 3.75
C LEU A 95 -12.68 -7.24 2.26
N VAL A 96 -11.80 -8.07 1.71
CA VAL A 96 -11.42 -8.02 0.29
C VAL A 96 -12.59 -8.41 -0.61
N ILE A 97 -13.41 -9.40 -0.21
CA ILE A 97 -14.64 -9.75 -0.93
C ILE A 97 -15.60 -8.55 -0.96
N ILE A 98 -15.79 -7.86 0.17
CA ILE A 98 -16.64 -6.67 0.21
C ILE A 98 -16.15 -5.59 -0.76
N VAL A 99 -14.83 -5.37 -0.84
CA VAL A 99 -14.25 -4.42 -1.80
C VAL A 99 -14.47 -4.88 -3.24
N ASN A 100 -14.27 -6.16 -3.53
CA ASN A 100 -14.47 -6.71 -4.87
C ASN A 100 -15.92 -6.51 -5.35
N GLU A 101 -16.90 -6.88 -4.53
CA GLU A 101 -18.32 -6.70 -4.86
C GLU A 101 -18.69 -5.22 -5.00
N SER A 102 -18.08 -4.34 -4.18
CA SER A 102 -18.29 -2.90 -4.28
C SER A 102 -17.76 -2.35 -5.62
N LEU A 103 -16.56 -2.76 -6.03
CA LEU A 103 -16.00 -2.36 -7.32
C LEU A 103 -16.85 -2.89 -8.49
N GLN A 104 -17.33 -4.13 -8.41
CA GLN A 104 -18.20 -4.71 -9.43
C GLN A 104 -19.51 -3.94 -9.60
N ALA A 105 -20.06 -3.41 -8.51
CA ALA A 105 -21.31 -2.66 -8.53
C ALA A 105 -21.16 -1.23 -9.07
N PHE A 106 -20.05 -0.53 -8.78
CA PHE A 106 -19.90 0.89 -9.14
C PHE A 106 -19.02 1.12 -10.38
N VAL A 107 -18.00 0.28 -10.61
CA VAL A 107 -17.00 0.46 -11.67
C VAL A 107 -16.61 -0.89 -12.30
N PRO A 108 -17.49 -1.50 -13.13
CA PRO A 108 -17.30 -2.86 -13.64
C PRO A 108 -16.01 -3.04 -14.47
N ASP A 109 -15.63 -2.04 -15.26
CA ASP A 109 -14.41 -2.09 -16.09
C ASP A 109 -13.12 -2.21 -15.25
N VAL A 110 -13.09 -1.54 -14.09
CA VAL A 110 -11.98 -1.63 -13.14
C VAL A 110 -12.06 -2.96 -12.38
N SER A 111 -13.27 -3.39 -12.01
CA SER A 111 -13.48 -4.65 -11.31
C SER A 111 -13.01 -5.86 -12.11
N GLU A 112 -13.22 -5.88 -13.44
CA GLU A 112 -12.74 -6.98 -14.29
C GLU A 112 -11.21 -7.09 -14.26
N LYS A 113 -10.51 -5.94 -14.37
CA LYS A 113 -9.05 -5.86 -14.27
C LYS A 113 -8.54 -6.23 -12.87
N LEU A 114 -9.22 -5.76 -11.82
CA LEU A 114 -8.80 -5.98 -10.43
C LEU A 114 -9.17 -7.36 -9.89
N SER A 115 -10.18 -8.04 -10.44
CA SER A 115 -10.66 -9.35 -9.97
C SER A 115 -9.53 -10.39 -9.90
N VAL A 116 -8.63 -10.38 -10.90
CA VAL A 116 -7.44 -11.25 -10.94
C VAL A 116 -6.45 -10.91 -9.81
N PHE A 117 -6.43 -9.65 -9.38
CA PHE A 117 -5.52 -9.13 -8.35
C PHE A 117 -6.12 -9.13 -6.93
N VAL A 118 -7.38 -9.54 -6.76
CA VAL A 118 -8.01 -9.73 -5.44
C VAL A 118 -7.18 -10.67 -4.57
N GLY A 119 -6.64 -11.74 -5.15
CA GLY A 119 -5.73 -12.67 -4.46
C GLY A 119 -4.42 -12.02 -3.98
N LEU A 120 -3.87 -11.05 -4.73
CA LEU A 120 -2.68 -10.30 -4.34
C LEU A 120 -2.96 -9.36 -3.15
N ILE A 121 -4.19 -8.88 -3.00
CA ILE A 121 -4.58 -8.09 -1.83
C ILE A 121 -4.66 -9.00 -0.60
N ILE A 122 -5.30 -10.17 -0.72
CA ILE A 122 -5.42 -11.13 0.41
C ILE A 122 -4.04 -11.56 0.93
N THR A 123 -3.12 -11.83 0.01
CA THR A 123 -1.76 -12.30 0.32
C THR A 123 -0.75 -11.16 0.48
N ASN A 124 -1.21 -9.90 0.59
CA ASN A 124 -0.30 -8.77 0.69
C ASN A 124 0.44 -8.76 2.04
N CYS A 125 1.77 -8.80 1.97
CA CYS A 125 2.63 -8.83 3.14
C CYS A 125 2.47 -7.60 4.05
N ILE A 126 2.06 -6.44 3.51
CA ILE A 126 1.83 -5.24 4.33
C ILE A 126 0.69 -5.44 5.33
N ILE A 127 -0.42 -6.04 4.89
CA ILE A 127 -1.63 -6.21 5.70
C ILE A 127 -1.32 -7.15 6.86
N MET A 128 -0.75 -8.31 6.52
CA MET A 128 -0.37 -9.31 7.51
C MET A 128 0.71 -8.79 8.48
N GLY A 129 1.72 -8.10 7.94
CA GLY A 129 2.82 -7.53 8.73
C GLY A 129 2.34 -6.51 9.76
N ARG A 130 1.43 -5.60 9.38
CA ARG A 130 0.88 -4.60 10.34
C ARG A 130 -0.09 -5.20 11.35
N PHE A 131 -0.87 -6.22 10.97
CA PHE A 131 -1.74 -6.90 11.92
C PHE A 131 -0.94 -7.54 13.05
N GLU A 132 0.14 -8.23 12.69
CA GLU A 132 0.97 -8.95 13.65
C GLU A 132 1.86 -8.01 14.47
N ALA A 133 2.53 -7.07 13.81
CA ALA A 133 3.47 -6.17 14.47
C ALA A 133 2.78 -5.06 15.29
N PHE A 134 1.56 -4.67 14.92
CA PHE A 134 0.90 -3.50 15.53
C PHE A 134 -0.51 -3.80 16.09
N ALA A 135 -1.45 -4.36 15.31
CA ALA A 135 -2.83 -4.54 15.77
C ALA A 135 -2.97 -5.46 16.99
N MET A 136 -2.19 -6.55 17.04
CA MET A 136 -2.24 -7.51 18.15
C MET A 136 -1.79 -6.92 19.49
N SER A 137 -0.94 -5.89 19.47
CA SER A 137 -0.35 -5.30 20.68
C SER A 137 -0.95 -3.94 21.05
N ASN A 138 -1.63 -3.26 20.11
CA ASN A 138 -2.13 -1.89 20.30
C ASN A 138 -3.65 -1.81 20.35
N LYS A 139 -4.17 -0.74 20.95
CA LYS A 139 -5.62 -0.47 21.05
C LYS A 139 -6.19 -0.09 19.66
N PRO A 140 -7.52 -0.16 19.46
CA PRO A 140 -8.12 0.05 18.14
C PRO A 140 -7.77 1.40 17.49
N PHE A 141 -7.79 2.48 18.28
CA PHE A 141 -7.52 3.83 17.77
C PHE A 141 -6.09 4.01 17.22
N PRO A 142 -5.01 3.73 17.98
CA PRO A 142 -3.66 3.80 17.41
C PRO A 142 -3.46 2.81 16.26
N SER A 143 -4.12 1.64 16.26
CA SER A 143 -4.04 0.67 15.16
C SER A 143 -4.62 1.20 13.85
N ILE A 144 -5.68 2.00 13.91
CA ILE A 144 -6.20 2.70 12.73
C ILE A 144 -5.18 3.72 12.20
N LEU A 145 -4.59 4.54 13.09
CA LEU A 145 -3.63 5.56 12.67
C LEU A 145 -2.39 4.94 12.01
N ASP A 146 -1.90 3.83 12.57
CA ASP A 146 -0.81 3.05 12.00
C ASP A 146 -1.17 2.49 10.61
N ALA A 147 -2.38 1.93 10.48
CA ALA A 147 -2.88 1.43 9.21
C ALA A 147 -2.96 2.53 8.15
N VAL A 148 -3.48 3.71 8.49
CA VAL A 148 -3.56 4.83 7.55
C VAL A 148 -2.17 5.27 7.10
N GLY A 149 -1.23 5.47 8.04
CA GLY A 149 0.14 5.89 7.71
C GLY A 149 0.84 4.91 6.79
N ASN A 150 0.84 3.62 7.14
CA ASN A 150 1.52 2.59 6.35
C ASN A 150 0.84 2.36 4.99
N ALA A 151 -0.49 2.40 4.91
CA ALA A 151 -1.19 2.18 3.64
C ALA A 151 -0.98 3.36 2.67
N ILE A 152 -0.93 4.60 3.18
CA ILE A 152 -0.60 5.78 2.38
C ILE A 152 0.87 5.74 1.93
N GLY A 153 1.79 5.38 2.84
CA GLY A 153 3.21 5.22 2.51
C GLY A 153 3.43 4.17 1.41
N TYR A 154 2.67 3.08 1.45
CA TYR A 154 2.63 2.06 0.40
C TYR A 154 2.05 2.60 -0.91
N ALA A 155 0.87 3.24 -0.84
CA ALA A 155 0.16 3.76 -2.00
C ALA A 155 1.01 4.76 -2.80
N TRP A 156 1.71 5.66 -2.10
CA TRP A 156 2.57 6.67 -2.73
C TRP A 156 3.68 6.03 -3.58
N ILE A 157 4.40 5.05 -3.02
CA ILE A 157 5.45 4.35 -3.76
C ILE A 157 4.87 3.56 -4.92
N LEU A 158 3.72 2.90 -4.73
CA LEU A 158 3.08 2.10 -5.78
C LEU A 158 2.68 2.97 -6.99
N VAL A 159 2.06 4.12 -6.73
CA VAL A 159 1.66 5.09 -7.76
C VAL A 159 2.88 5.71 -8.43
N LEU A 160 3.93 6.04 -7.68
CA LEU A 160 5.17 6.60 -8.24
C LEU A 160 5.86 5.62 -9.18
N VAL A 161 6.00 4.34 -8.78
CA VAL A 161 6.55 3.29 -9.64
C VAL A 161 5.67 3.11 -10.87
N ALA A 162 4.34 3.11 -10.72
CA ALA A 162 3.42 2.97 -11.83
C ALA A 162 3.52 4.12 -12.83
N LEU A 163 3.70 5.35 -12.34
CA LEU A 163 3.85 6.54 -13.18
C LEU A 163 5.11 6.43 -14.04
N VAL A 164 6.26 6.10 -13.43
CA VAL A 164 7.51 5.93 -14.18
C VAL A 164 7.38 4.82 -15.21
N ARG A 165 6.74 3.71 -14.85
CA ARG A 165 6.58 2.54 -15.73
C ARG A 165 5.59 2.78 -16.87
N GLU A 166 4.45 3.42 -16.63
CA GLU A 166 3.44 3.69 -17.66
C GLU A 166 3.95 4.71 -18.68
N VAL A 167 4.63 5.76 -18.19
CA VAL A 167 5.23 6.81 -19.04
C VAL A 167 6.32 6.24 -19.94
N LEU A 168 7.29 5.51 -19.37
CA LEU A 168 8.41 5.00 -20.16
C LEU A 168 8.05 3.74 -20.97
N GLY A 169 7.06 2.97 -20.51
CA GLY A 169 6.62 1.75 -21.17
C GLY A 169 5.65 2.00 -22.33
N SER A 170 4.73 2.93 -22.19
CA SER A 170 3.64 3.16 -23.15
C SER A 170 3.44 4.61 -23.59
N GLY A 171 4.14 5.57 -22.96
CA GLY A 171 3.97 7.00 -23.21
C GLY A 171 2.64 7.58 -22.73
N LYS A 172 1.98 6.87 -21.81
CA LYS A 172 0.67 7.24 -21.27
C LYS A 172 0.76 7.55 -19.78
N ILE A 173 -0.17 8.36 -19.29
CA ILE A 173 -0.51 8.44 -17.87
C ILE A 173 -2.02 8.32 -17.79
N TRP A 174 -2.49 7.35 -17.01
CA TRP A 174 -3.93 7.14 -16.82
C TRP A 174 -4.67 6.99 -18.17
N GLY A 175 -4.05 6.30 -19.13
CA GLY A 175 -4.61 6.13 -20.47
C GLY A 175 -4.57 7.36 -21.38
N ALA A 176 -4.17 8.54 -20.91
CA ALA A 176 -3.95 9.72 -21.75
C ALA A 176 -2.56 9.68 -22.39
N ASN A 177 -2.50 9.86 -23.72
CA ASN A 177 -1.24 9.90 -24.48
C ASN A 177 -0.49 11.21 -24.22
N ILE A 178 0.65 11.17 -23.54
CA ILE A 178 1.46 12.37 -23.23
C ILE A 178 2.48 12.66 -24.32
N PHE A 179 3.06 11.59 -24.87
CA PHE A 179 4.08 11.69 -25.90
C PHE A 179 3.52 11.90 -27.31
N GLY A 180 2.19 12.03 -27.44
CA GLY A 180 1.44 12.15 -28.69
C GLY A 180 0.93 10.79 -29.19
N ASN A 181 0.41 10.75 -30.42
CA ASN A 181 -0.07 9.50 -30.99
C ASN A 181 1.10 8.66 -31.50
N ASN A 182 1.09 7.38 -31.12
CA ASN A 182 2.03 6.37 -31.58
C ASN A 182 1.47 5.54 -32.76
N LEU A 183 0.40 6.02 -33.40
CA LEU A 183 -0.20 5.32 -34.54
C LEU A 183 0.71 5.45 -35.77
N PRO A 184 1.01 4.35 -36.48
CA PRO A 184 1.78 4.39 -37.71
C PRO A 184 1.08 5.31 -38.75
N GLY A 185 1.73 6.40 -39.15
CA GLY A 185 1.21 7.35 -40.14
C GLY A 185 0.53 8.61 -39.57
N GLU A 186 0.27 8.65 -38.26
CA GLU A 186 -0.22 9.85 -37.54
C GLU A 186 0.65 10.16 -36.31
N GLU A 187 1.95 9.87 -36.44
CA GLU A 187 2.92 10.12 -35.37
C GLU A 187 2.94 11.61 -35.04
N SER A 188 2.62 11.93 -33.79
CA SER A 188 2.61 13.29 -33.29
C SER A 188 3.39 13.36 -31.98
N GLY A 189 3.95 14.54 -31.66
CA GLY A 189 4.71 14.76 -30.44
C GLY A 189 6.10 14.12 -30.46
N LEU A 190 6.49 13.48 -29.35
CA LEU A 190 7.81 12.87 -29.15
C LEU A 190 8.02 11.63 -30.04
N TYR A 191 6.95 10.96 -30.45
CA TYR A 191 7.02 9.84 -31.40
C TYR A 191 7.51 10.29 -32.78
N ALA A 192 7.07 11.47 -33.26
CA ALA A 192 7.56 12.06 -34.50
C ALA A 192 9.05 12.47 -34.45
N LEU A 193 9.62 12.63 -33.24
CA LEU A 193 11.05 12.88 -33.01
C LEU A 193 11.87 11.58 -32.89
N GLY A 194 11.25 10.41 -33.10
CA GLY A 194 11.92 9.10 -33.07
C GLY A 194 11.89 8.40 -31.70
N TYR A 195 11.05 8.83 -30.76
CA TYR A 195 10.86 8.12 -29.50
C TYR A 195 10.17 6.77 -29.74
N VAL A 196 10.68 5.70 -29.13
CA VAL A 196 10.08 4.36 -29.20
C VAL A 196 9.77 3.89 -27.78
N ASN A 197 8.57 3.35 -27.61
CA ASN A 197 8.12 2.80 -26.33
C ASN A 197 9.04 1.70 -25.83
N ASN A 198 9.41 1.77 -24.54
CA ASN A 198 10.29 0.80 -23.95
C ASN A 198 9.50 -0.38 -23.35
N ASN A 199 9.24 -1.41 -24.16
CA ASN A 199 8.56 -2.62 -23.69
C ASN A 199 9.28 -3.32 -22.52
N LEU A 200 10.58 -3.13 -22.35
CA LEU A 200 11.32 -3.67 -21.20
C LEU A 200 10.77 -3.12 -19.87
N MET A 201 10.32 -1.86 -19.85
CA MET A 201 9.78 -1.19 -18.66
C MET A 201 8.50 -1.84 -18.13
N ILE A 202 7.76 -2.52 -19.00
CA ILE A 202 6.53 -3.23 -18.67
C ILE A 202 6.84 -4.56 -17.96
N LEU A 203 8.05 -5.11 -18.11
CA LEU A 203 8.40 -6.38 -17.47
C LEU A 203 8.72 -6.21 -15.97
N PRO A 204 8.47 -7.25 -15.13
CA PRO A 204 8.73 -7.21 -13.69
C PRO A 204 10.17 -6.83 -13.28
N PRO A 205 11.25 -7.25 -13.97
CA PRO A 205 12.61 -6.88 -13.59
C PRO A 205 12.84 -5.35 -13.55
N MET A 206 12.18 -4.60 -14.44
CA MET A 206 12.31 -3.14 -14.44
C MET A 206 11.62 -2.48 -13.25
N ALA A 207 10.57 -3.09 -12.70
CA ALA A 207 9.95 -2.58 -11.48
C ALA A 207 10.93 -2.64 -10.29
N LEU A 208 11.75 -3.70 -10.19
CA LEU A 208 12.81 -3.78 -9.17
C LEU A 208 13.87 -2.71 -9.36
N ILE A 209 14.26 -2.43 -10.60
CA ILE A 209 15.24 -1.37 -10.90
C ILE A 209 14.66 -0.01 -10.52
N VAL A 210 13.42 0.29 -10.89
CA VAL A 210 12.74 1.54 -10.53
C VAL A 210 12.62 1.68 -9.02
N VAL A 211 12.19 0.63 -8.31
CA VAL A 211 12.14 0.62 -6.84
C VAL A 211 13.54 0.81 -6.25
N GLY A 212 14.56 0.15 -6.79
CA GLY A 212 15.95 0.31 -6.37
C GLY A 212 16.48 1.74 -6.54
N VAL A 213 16.15 2.40 -7.65
CA VAL A 213 16.46 3.82 -7.87
C VAL A 213 15.73 4.70 -6.87
N ILE A 214 14.44 4.44 -6.59
CA ILE A 214 13.67 5.19 -5.58
C ILE A 214 14.32 5.03 -4.20
N ILE A 215 14.69 3.81 -3.81
CA ILE A 215 15.39 3.53 -2.54
C ILE A 215 16.74 4.27 -2.51
N TRP A 216 17.50 4.23 -3.60
CA TRP A 216 18.78 4.93 -3.69
C TRP A 216 18.63 6.44 -3.52
N VAL A 217 17.66 7.06 -4.20
CA VAL A 217 17.36 8.49 -4.04
C VAL A 217 16.98 8.78 -2.59
N GLN A 218 16.07 8.00 -2.00
CA GLN A 218 15.62 8.19 -0.62
C GLN A 218 16.79 8.09 0.39
N ARG A 219 17.64 7.06 0.27
CA ARG A 219 18.82 6.86 1.15
C ARG A 219 19.91 7.91 0.91
N SER A 220 20.05 8.42 -0.33
CA SER A 220 21.00 9.51 -0.62
C SER A 220 20.58 10.83 0.04
N MET A 221 19.28 11.07 0.15
CA MET A 221 18.71 12.27 0.79
C MET A 221 18.67 12.14 2.31
N ASN A 222 18.34 10.96 2.83
CA ASN A 222 18.32 10.69 4.26
C ASN A 222 19.42 9.71 4.66
N LYS A 223 20.58 10.26 5.06
CA LYS A 223 21.75 9.48 5.47
C LYS A 223 21.55 8.67 6.75
N GLU A 224 20.53 8.98 7.56
CA GLU A 224 20.17 8.19 8.74
C GLU A 224 19.70 6.77 8.39
N LEU A 225 19.29 6.55 7.13
CA LEU A 225 18.83 5.25 6.61
C LEU A 225 19.97 4.40 6.01
N VAL A 226 21.20 4.93 5.98
CA VAL A 226 22.37 4.21 5.49
C VAL A 226 22.93 3.38 6.63
N GLU A 227 22.86 2.06 6.48
CA GLU A 227 23.47 1.12 7.41
C GLU A 227 24.99 1.36 7.44
N GLU A 228 25.52 1.77 8.60
CA GLU A 228 26.96 1.75 8.85
C GLU A 228 27.37 0.29 9.01
N ASN A 229 28.04 -0.26 7.99
CA ASN A 229 28.59 -1.61 8.01
C ASN A 229 29.76 -1.74 8.99
#